data_AF-A0A4V1T2M9-F1
#
_entry.id   AF-A0A4V1T2M9-F1
#
_cell.length_a   1.000
_cell.length_b   1.000
_cell.length_c   1.000
_cell.angle_alpha   90.00
_cell.angle_beta   90.00
_cell.angle_gamma   90.00
#
_symmetry.space_group_name_H-M   'P 1'
#
loop_
_entity.id
_entity.type
_entity.pdbx_description
1 polymer ?
#
loop_
_entity_poly.entity_id
_entity_poly.type
_entity_poly.pdbx_seq_one_letter_code
_entity_poly.pdbx_strand_id
1 'polypeptide(L)'
;MSGGGSETAGAEVEAFIARWRLSEGAERAAYAQFLSEFCRLIGVEPPQPPTSDSDAVTYRFEYPVRFSGGVGGHGTGRIDLYRKGAFVLEAKQSRLKGQAKEVLPAQGALPFAEPAGPRGRRGADRAWDVLMLNARRQAEDYAKALPASHGWPPFLIVCDVGHCFEFYADFTGQGKNYVQFPDRQSYRVYLDDLRDPGLRQRLTAIWAEPLSLDPAR
;
A
#
# COMPACT_ATOMS: atom_id res chain seq x y z
N MET A 1 32.59 17.81 -7.63
CA MET A 1 31.81 18.10 -6.41
C MET A 1 30.41 17.51 -6.60
N SER A 2 30.23 16.21 -6.35
CA SER A 2 28.98 15.49 -6.65
C SER A 2 28.46 14.62 -5.48
N GLY A 3 29.02 14.80 -4.27
CA GLY A 3 28.71 13.96 -3.11
C GLY A 3 27.44 14.35 -2.34
N GLY A 4 27.01 15.62 -2.39
CA GLY A 4 25.93 16.11 -1.51
C GLY A 4 24.52 15.59 -1.86
N GLY A 5 24.27 15.21 -3.10
CA GLY A 5 22.95 14.72 -3.54
C GLY A 5 22.61 13.32 -3.03
N SER A 6 23.61 12.42 -2.99
CA SER A 6 23.41 11.04 -2.53
C SER A 6 23.27 10.95 -1.01
N GLU A 7 24.01 11.78 -0.26
CA GLU A 7 23.89 11.83 1.20
C GLU A 7 22.54 12.40 1.65
N THR A 8 22.03 13.42 0.95
CA THR A 8 20.70 13.99 1.22
C THR A 8 19.59 12.99 0.94
N ALA A 9 19.66 12.28 -0.19
CA ALA A 9 18.69 11.24 -0.53
C ALA A 9 18.69 10.09 0.50
N GLY A 10 19.85 9.69 1.01
CA GLY A 10 19.95 8.71 2.10
C GLY A 10 19.28 9.18 3.39
N ALA A 11 19.52 10.44 3.79
CA ALA A 11 18.90 11.01 4.99
C ALA A 11 17.37 11.14 4.87
N GLU A 12 16.85 11.47 3.69
CA GLU A 12 15.40 11.53 3.44
C GLU A 12 14.73 10.16 3.57
N VAL A 13 15.39 9.10 3.08
CA VAL A 13 14.91 7.71 3.23
C VAL A 13 14.86 7.31 4.70
N GLU A 14 15.93 7.55 5.46
CA GLU A 14 15.95 7.21 6.89
C GLU A 14 14.90 7.99 7.68
N ALA A 15 14.72 9.28 7.38
CA ALA A 15 13.70 10.11 8.01
C ALA A 15 12.28 9.60 7.73
N PHE A 16 12.01 9.18 6.48
CA PHE A 16 10.72 8.59 6.11
C PHE A 16 10.48 7.27 6.85
N ILE A 17 11.45 6.37 6.86
CA ILE A 17 11.35 5.06 7.54
C ILE A 17 11.13 5.27 9.04
N ALA A 18 11.94 6.11 9.69
CA ALA A 18 11.84 6.38 11.12
C ALA A 18 10.47 6.95 11.51
N ARG A 19 9.96 7.90 10.71
CA ARG A 19 8.65 8.52 10.94
C ARG A 19 7.51 7.51 10.91
N TRP A 20 7.49 6.66 9.88
CA TRP A 20 6.32 5.81 9.61
C TRP A 20 6.39 4.44 10.29
N ARG A 21 7.58 4.00 10.71
CA ARG A 21 7.77 2.80 11.56
C ARG A 21 7.25 2.99 12.98
N LEU A 22 7.32 4.22 13.50
CA LEU A 22 6.88 4.58 14.87
C LEU A 22 5.42 5.02 14.95
N SER A 23 4.72 5.16 13.82
CA SER A 23 3.32 5.58 13.80
C SER A 23 2.42 4.43 14.26
N GLU A 24 2.34 4.20 15.56
CA GLU A 24 1.33 3.35 16.17
C GLU A 24 -0.06 3.99 15.98
N GLY A 25 -0.81 3.50 15.01
CA GLY A 25 -2.28 3.64 14.99
C GLY A 25 -2.85 5.06 14.80
N ALA A 26 -2.39 5.82 13.81
CA ALA A 26 -3.10 7.02 13.37
C ALA A 26 -4.06 6.72 12.20
N GLU A 27 -5.30 7.20 12.33
CA GLU A 27 -6.53 6.96 11.55
C GLU A 27 -6.44 7.26 10.04
N ARG A 28 -7.54 7.13 9.28
CA ARG A 28 -7.65 7.38 7.81
C ARG A 28 -6.89 8.61 7.29
N ALA A 29 -6.70 9.67 8.07
CA ALA A 29 -5.89 10.83 7.67
C ALA A 29 -4.40 10.48 7.43
N ALA A 30 -3.88 9.44 8.07
CA ALA A 30 -2.50 9.01 8.01
C ALA A 30 -2.11 8.41 6.65
N TYR A 31 -3.02 7.69 5.96
CA TYR A 31 -2.65 7.03 4.70
C TYR A 31 -2.39 8.04 3.58
N ALA A 32 -3.21 9.09 3.49
CA ALA A 32 -3.05 10.11 2.45
C ALA A 32 -1.74 10.88 2.63
N GLN A 33 -1.41 11.19 3.89
CA GLN A 33 -0.13 11.82 4.24
C GLN A 33 1.04 10.88 3.96
N PHE A 34 0.97 9.61 4.37
CA PHE A 34 1.99 8.60 4.09
C PHE A 34 2.28 8.47 2.60
N LEU A 35 1.23 8.32 1.79
CA LEU A 35 1.36 8.17 0.33
C LEU A 35 1.86 9.44 -0.33
N SER A 36 1.49 10.63 0.18
CA SER A 36 2.02 11.90 -0.34
C SER A 36 3.52 12.05 -0.04
N GLU A 37 3.94 11.71 1.18
CA GLU A 37 5.36 11.71 1.56
C GLU A 37 6.14 10.64 0.79
N PHE A 38 5.54 9.47 0.54
CA PHE A 38 6.10 8.42 -0.29
C PHE A 38 6.29 8.87 -1.74
N CYS A 39 5.30 9.56 -2.34
CA CYS A 39 5.43 10.11 -3.70
C CYS A 39 6.63 11.07 -3.79
N ARG A 40 6.80 11.94 -2.79
CA ARG A 40 7.97 12.81 -2.69
C ARG A 40 9.27 12.01 -2.59
N LEU A 41 9.30 10.95 -1.78
CA LEU A 41 10.48 10.09 -1.59
C LEU A 41 10.92 9.42 -2.89
N ILE A 42 9.99 8.94 -3.72
CA ILE A 42 10.29 8.31 -5.01
C ILE A 42 10.36 9.31 -6.17
N GLY A 43 10.26 10.62 -5.90
CA GLY A 43 10.41 11.68 -6.89
C GLY A 43 9.30 11.73 -7.94
N VAL A 44 8.07 11.34 -7.59
CA VAL A 44 6.91 11.43 -8.48
C VAL A 44 5.94 12.52 -8.03
N GLU A 45 5.16 13.03 -8.99
CA GLU A 45 4.12 14.02 -8.70
C GLU A 45 3.15 13.51 -7.63
N PRO A 46 2.71 14.36 -6.69
CA PRO A 46 1.72 14.00 -5.70
C PRO A 46 0.32 13.87 -6.35
N PRO A 47 -0.61 13.11 -5.73
CA PRO A 47 -1.98 13.04 -6.18
C PRO A 47 -2.66 14.42 -6.15
N GLN A 48 -3.51 14.69 -7.12
CA GLN A 48 -4.21 15.96 -7.23
C GLN A 48 -5.45 16.00 -6.32
N PRO A 49 -5.87 17.18 -5.84
CA PRO A 49 -7.08 17.31 -5.05
C PRO A 49 -8.33 16.96 -5.87
N PRO A 50 -9.40 16.51 -5.20
CA PRO A 50 -10.66 16.22 -5.86
C PRO A 50 -11.30 17.50 -6.44
N THR A 51 -11.80 17.41 -7.66
CA THR A 51 -12.60 18.46 -8.31
C THR A 51 -14.09 18.12 -8.30
N SER A 52 -14.96 19.11 -8.54
CA SER A 52 -16.42 18.93 -8.65
C SER A 52 -16.82 17.95 -9.76
N ASP A 53 -16.02 17.88 -10.83
CA ASP A 53 -16.09 16.83 -11.82
C ASP A 53 -15.24 15.65 -11.35
N SER A 54 -15.87 14.49 -11.11
CA SER A 54 -15.20 13.28 -10.64
C SER A 54 -14.22 12.68 -11.64
N ASP A 55 -14.42 12.93 -12.94
CA ASP A 55 -13.65 12.30 -14.01
C ASP A 55 -12.53 13.19 -14.57
N ALA A 56 -12.55 14.49 -14.23
CA ALA A 56 -11.53 15.46 -14.66
C ALA A 56 -10.13 15.14 -14.10
N VAL A 57 -10.07 14.55 -12.90
CA VAL A 57 -8.81 14.23 -12.22
C VAL A 57 -8.74 12.73 -11.98
N THR A 58 -7.87 12.07 -12.73
CA THR A 58 -7.72 10.61 -12.68
C THR A 58 -6.46 10.14 -11.96
N TYR A 59 -5.75 11.07 -11.31
CA TYR A 59 -4.73 10.78 -10.30
C TYR A 59 -5.06 11.49 -8.98
N ARG A 60 -5.80 10.81 -8.10
CA ARG A 60 -6.34 11.39 -6.86
C ARG A 60 -6.66 10.35 -5.80
N PHE A 61 -6.71 10.82 -4.55
CA PHE A 61 -7.25 10.04 -3.44
C PHE A 61 -8.77 9.89 -3.53
N GLU A 62 -9.29 8.83 -2.90
CA GLU A 62 -10.72 8.55 -2.74
C GLU A 62 -11.49 8.63 -4.07
N TYR A 63 -10.94 8.02 -5.12
CA TYR A 63 -11.53 8.04 -6.47
C TYR A 63 -12.85 7.24 -6.48
N PRO A 64 -13.98 7.87 -6.86
CA PRO A 64 -15.28 7.21 -6.79
C PRO A 64 -15.44 6.16 -7.88
N VAL A 65 -15.99 5.01 -7.52
CA VAL A 65 -16.38 3.95 -8.47
C VAL A 65 -17.80 3.48 -8.21
N ARG A 66 -18.43 2.99 -9.27
CA ARG A 66 -19.79 2.43 -9.21
C ARG A 66 -19.71 0.96 -9.57
N PHE A 67 -20.16 0.11 -8.67
CA PHE A 67 -20.24 -1.31 -8.93
C PHE A 67 -21.49 -1.59 -9.79
N SER A 68 -21.29 -2.25 -10.92
CA SER A 68 -22.40 -2.78 -11.72
C SER A 68 -23.12 -3.85 -10.89
N GLY A 69 -24.40 -3.64 -10.61
CA GLY A 69 -25.18 -4.55 -9.77
C GLY A 69 -25.42 -5.90 -10.46
N GLY A 70 -25.02 -6.98 -9.81
CA GLY A 70 -25.75 -8.25 -9.88
C GLY A 70 -27.00 -8.20 -9.00
N VAL A 71 -27.76 -9.30 -8.91
CA VAL A 71 -29.03 -9.41 -8.15
C VAL A 71 -28.85 -8.89 -6.72
N GLY A 72 -29.23 -7.64 -6.44
CA GLY A 72 -29.01 -6.97 -5.16
C GLY A 72 -28.79 -5.44 -5.21
N GLY A 73 -28.53 -4.84 -6.39
CA GLY A 73 -28.53 -3.39 -6.59
C GLY A 73 -27.17 -2.76 -6.89
N HIS A 74 -27.15 -1.44 -7.13
CA HIS A 74 -25.94 -0.67 -7.42
C HIS A 74 -25.24 -0.25 -6.12
N GLY A 75 -23.97 -0.63 -5.95
CA GLY A 75 -23.11 -0.15 -4.87
C GLY A 75 -22.19 0.99 -5.34
N THR A 76 -21.81 1.87 -4.42
CA THR A 76 -20.73 2.84 -4.65
C THR A 76 -19.53 2.48 -3.79
N GLY A 77 -18.33 2.75 -4.33
CA GLY A 77 -17.05 2.52 -3.66
C GLY A 77 -16.12 3.70 -3.87
N ARG A 78 -15.02 3.71 -3.11
CA ARG A 78 -13.95 4.71 -3.26
C ARG A 78 -12.61 4.01 -3.18
N ILE A 79 -11.80 4.19 -4.22
CA ILE A 79 -10.43 3.69 -4.29
C ILE A 79 -9.56 4.64 -3.47
N ASP A 80 -8.74 4.11 -2.56
CA ASP A 80 -7.94 4.95 -1.68
C ASP A 80 -6.99 5.86 -2.46
N LEU A 81 -6.26 5.32 -3.44
CA LEU A 81 -5.51 6.11 -4.42
C LEU A 81 -5.58 5.47 -5.80
N TYR A 82 -5.97 6.26 -6.79
CA TYR A 82 -6.07 5.82 -8.19
C TYR A 82 -5.23 6.71 -9.08
N ARG A 83 -4.51 6.10 -10.02
CA ARG A 83 -3.86 6.78 -11.16
C ARG A 83 -4.21 6.05 -12.45
N LYS A 84 -5.01 6.69 -13.32
CA LYS A 84 -5.38 6.13 -14.63
C LYS A 84 -4.16 5.72 -15.44
N GLY A 85 -4.24 4.52 -16.01
CA GLY A 85 -3.16 3.93 -16.80
C GLY A 85 -1.98 3.42 -15.96
N ALA A 86 -2.03 3.53 -14.63
CA ALA A 86 -0.96 3.02 -13.76
C ALA A 86 -1.45 2.03 -12.71
N PHE A 87 -2.25 2.48 -11.74
CA PHE A 87 -2.59 1.61 -10.63
C PHE A 87 -3.91 1.95 -9.95
N VAL A 88 -4.45 0.92 -9.30
CA VAL A 88 -5.41 1.01 -8.21
C VAL A 88 -4.67 0.64 -6.93
N LEU A 89 -4.73 1.50 -5.91
CA LEU A 89 -4.10 1.27 -4.61
C LEU A 89 -5.16 1.21 -3.51
N GLU A 90 -5.11 0.13 -2.73
CA GLU A 90 -5.89 -0.05 -1.50
C GLU A 90 -4.97 0.04 -0.29
N ALA A 91 -5.26 0.96 0.63
CA ALA A 91 -4.50 1.18 1.85
C ALA A 91 -5.20 0.51 3.04
N LYS A 92 -4.46 -0.32 3.76
CA LYS A 92 -4.84 -0.85 5.07
C LYS A 92 -3.86 -0.34 6.11
N GLN A 93 -4.26 -0.50 7.36
CA GLN A 93 -3.39 -0.27 8.49
C GLN A 93 -3.56 -1.44 9.44
N SER A 94 -2.55 -2.30 9.46
CA SER A 94 -2.49 -3.38 10.42
C SER A 94 -2.22 -2.81 11.81
N ARG A 95 -2.92 -3.36 12.80
CA ARG A 95 -2.59 -3.10 14.20
C ARG A 95 -1.41 -3.99 14.54
N LEU A 96 -0.17 -3.52 14.32
CA LEU A 96 1.03 -4.17 14.83
C LEU A 96 1.00 -4.14 16.37
N LYS A 97 0.28 -5.08 16.99
CA LYS A 97 0.35 -5.30 18.44
C LYS A 97 1.64 -6.04 18.73
N GLY A 98 2.72 -5.36 19.10
CA GLY A 98 3.94 -6.11 19.38
C GLY A 98 5.25 -5.40 19.69
N GLN A 99 5.29 -4.13 20.10
CA GLN A 99 6.42 -3.69 20.91
C GLN A 99 6.11 -4.01 22.36
N ALA A 100 7.01 -4.74 23.03
CA ALA A 100 6.84 -5.16 24.41
C ALA A 100 6.55 -3.91 25.26
N LYS A 101 5.35 -3.81 25.83
CA LYS A 101 5.18 -2.99 27.02
C LYS A 101 6.19 -3.54 28.01
N GLU A 102 7.17 -2.73 28.38
CA GLU A 102 7.97 -2.97 29.57
C GLU A 102 6.97 -3.07 30.72
N VAL A 103 6.66 -4.30 31.13
CA VAL A 103 5.73 -4.54 32.22
C VAL A 103 6.50 -4.15 33.47
N LEU A 104 6.30 -2.91 33.91
CA LEU A 104 6.61 -2.51 35.28
C LEU A 104 5.93 -3.55 36.19
N PRO A 105 6.67 -4.24 37.06
CA PRO A 105 6.07 -5.26 37.92
C PRO A 105 5.12 -4.57 38.90
N ALA A 106 3.82 -4.78 38.72
CA ALA A 106 2.84 -4.43 39.73
C ALA A 106 3.08 -5.34 40.95
N GLN A 107 3.44 -4.73 42.07
CA GLN A 107 3.56 -5.42 43.36
C GLN A 107 2.20 -6.01 43.75
N GLY A 108 2.14 -7.33 43.97
CA GLY A 108 0.98 -7.99 44.61
C GLY A 108 0.31 -9.15 43.86
N ALA A 109 1.04 -9.98 43.12
CA ALA A 109 0.45 -11.17 42.47
C ALA A 109 0.14 -12.30 43.48
N LEU A 110 -1.06 -12.88 43.40
CA LEU A 110 -1.40 -14.19 44.00
C LEU A 110 -0.92 -15.31 43.05
N PRO A 111 -0.32 -16.40 43.59
CA PRO A 111 0.20 -17.50 42.78
C PRO A 111 -0.93 -18.44 42.34
N PHE A 112 -0.74 -19.15 41.23
CA PHE A 112 -1.64 -20.16 40.66
C PHE A 112 -2.73 -19.67 39.68
N ALA A 113 -2.27 -19.13 38.55
CA ALA A 113 -2.90 -19.47 37.27
C ALA A 113 -1.76 -19.75 36.29
N GLU A 114 -1.70 -20.98 35.76
CA GLU A 114 -0.71 -21.30 34.73
C GLU A 114 -0.94 -20.40 33.49
N PRO A 115 0.10 -19.71 33.00
CA PRO A 115 -0.04 -18.93 31.79
C PRO A 115 -0.22 -19.89 30.62
N ALA A 116 -1.38 -19.82 29.97
CA ALA A 116 -1.57 -20.40 28.65
C ALA A 116 -0.41 -19.95 27.75
N GLY A 117 0.33 -20.90 27.18
CA GLY A 117 1.49 -20.67 26.32
C GLY A 117 1.21 -19.70 25.16
N PRO A 118 2.24 -19.27 24.41
CA PRO A 118 2.19 -18.08 23.55
C PRO A 118 1.27 -18.29 22.34
N ARG A 119 -0.03 -18.05 22.51
CA ARG A 119 -1.05 -18.05 21.46
C ARG A 119 -1.10 -16.74 20.65
N GLY A 120 -0.16 -15.80 20.88
CA GLY A 120 -0.25 -14.43 20.36
C GLY A 120 0.34 -14.19 18.97
N ARG A 121 1.50 -14.78 18.65
CA ARG A 121 2.28 -14.37 17.46
C ARG A 121 1.77 -14.99 16.15
N ARG A 122 1.63 -16.33 16.11
CA ARG A 122 1.10 -17.05 14.94
C ARG A 122 -0.32 -16.63 14.53
N GLY A 123 -1.15 -16.20 15.50
CA GLY A 123 -2.50 -15.71 15.22
C GLY A 123 -2.52 -14.32 14.60
N ALA A 124 -1.62 -13.43 15.03
CA ALA A 124 -1.47 -12.09 14.49
C ALA A 124 -0.98 -12.12 13.03
N ASP A 125 0.02 -12.97 12.74
CA ASP A 125 0.56 -13.14 11.38
C ASP A 125 -0.53 -13.62 10.41
N ARG A 126 -1.34 -14.62 10.82
CA ARG A 126 -2.45 -15.12 10.01
C ARG A 126 -3.56 -14.09 9.80
N ALA A 127 -3.88 -13.30 10.82
CA ALA A 127 -4.88 -12.24 10.70
C ALA A 127 -4.41 -11.14 9.73
N TRP A 128 -3.11 -10.83 9.74
CA TRP A 128 -2.50 -9.89 8.82
C TRP A 128 -2.48 -10.41 7.38
N ASP A 129 -2.13 -11.68 7.15
CA ASP A 129 -2.21 -12.28 5.81
C ASP A 129 -3.63 -12.22 5.24
N VAL A 130 -4.65 -12.46 6.09
CA VAL A 130 -6.06 -12.33 5.70
C VAL A 130 -6.43 -10.88 5.38
N LEU A 131 -5.92 -9.91 6.15
CA LEU A 131 -6.12 -8.48 5.89
C LEU A 131 -5.57 -8.10 4.51
N MET A 132 -4.33 -8.49 4.22
CA MET A 132 -3.66 -8.19 2.94
C MET A 132 -4.37 -8.87 1.76
N LEU A 133 -4.78 -10.14 1.92
CA LEU A 133 -5.54 -10.86 0.91
C LEU A 133 -6.88 -10.20 0.59
N ASN A 134 -7.60 -9.73 1.61
CA ASN A 134 -8.88 -9.04 1.42
C ASN A 134 -8.68 -7.67 0.76
N ALA A 135 -7.62 -6.95 1.11
CA ALA A 135 -7.28 -5.68 0.46
C ALA A 135 -6.96 -5.87 -1.03
N ARG A 136 -6.23 -6.93 -1.37
CA ARG A 136 -5.99 -7.30 -2.78
C ARG A 136 -7.30 -7.57 -3.53
N ARG A 137 -8.20 -8.38 -2.96
CA ARG A 137 -9.52 -8.67 -3.57
C ARG A 137 -10.32 -7.38 -3.78
N GLN A 138 -10.27 -6.47 -2.82
CA GLN A 138 -10.92 -5.18 -2.92
C GLN A 138 -10.32 -4.32 -4.04
N ALA A 139 -9.00 -4.28 -4.19
CA ALA A 139 -8.34 -3.61 -5.32
C ALA A 139 -8.73 -4.23 -6.67
N GLU A 140 -8.84 -5.57 -6.75
CA GLU A 140 -9.32 -6.27 -7.95
C GLU A 140 -10.77 -5.89 -8.29
N ASP A 141 -11.66 -5.81 -7.30
CA ASP A 141 -13.06 -5.43 -7.51
C ASP A 141 -13.20 -3.97 -7.92
N TYR A 142 -12.35 -3.09 -7.39
CA TYR A 142 -12.26 -1.70 -7.85
C TYR A 142 -11.76 -1.57 -9.28
N ALA A 143 -10.75 -2.34 -9.67
CA ALA A 143 -10.27 -2.35 -11.06
C ALA A 143 -11.38 -2.77 -12.03
N LYS A 144 -12.23 -3.74 -11.65
CA LYS A 144 -13.42 -4.15 -12.44
C LYS A 144 -14.49 -3.07 -12.53
N ALA A 145 -14.59 -2.21 -11.51
CA ALA A 145 -15.57 -1.14 -11.43
C ALA A 145 -15.13 0.18 -12.09
N LEU A 146 -13.91 0.24 -12.64
CA LEU A 146 -13.44 1.40 -13.39
C LEU A 146 -14.24 1.60 -14.68
N PRO A 147 -14.39 2.86 -15.16
CA PRO A 147 -14.97 3.12 -16.47
C PRO A 147 -14.24 2.35 -17.57
N ALA A 148 -14.97 1.74 -18.50
CA ALA A 148 -14.37 0.98 -19.60
C ALA A 148 -13.40 1.81 -20.45
N SER A 149 -13.64 3.12 -20.57
CA SER A 149 -12.76 4.09 -21.25
C SER A 149 -11.40 4.28 -20.56
N HIS A 150 -11.22 3.81 -19.33
CA HIS A 150 -9.94 3.84 -18.62
C HIS A 150 -9.07 2.62 -18.92
N GLY A 151 -9.68 1.54 -19.41
CA GLY A 151 -9.02 0.25 -19.53
C GLY A 151 -8.67 -0.34 -18.15
N TRP A 152 -7.86 -1.39 -18.17
CA TRP A 152 -7.38 -2.03 -16.95
C TRP A 152 -6.07 -1.41 -16.48
N PRO A 153 -5.93 -1.09 -15.18
CA PRO A 153 -4.68 -0.57 -14.64
C PRO A 153 -3.60 -1.65 -14.72
N PRO A 154 -2.37 -1.35 -15.16
CA PRO A 154 -1.28 -2.32 -15.17
C PRO A 154 -0.95 -2.90 -13.79
N PHE A 155 -1.14 -2.12 -12.72
CA PHE A 155 -0.83 -2.54 -11.35
C PHE A 155 -2.05 -2.49 -10.40
N LEU A 156 -2.09 -3.47 -9.50
CA LEU A 156 -2.78 -3.35 -8.21
C LEU A 156 -1.74 -3.23 -7.11
N ILE A 157 -1.97 -2.29 -6.20
CA ILE A 157 -1.06 -2.03 -5.08
C ILE A 157 -1.86 -2.19 -3.79
N VAL A 158 -1.35 -3.00 -2.87
CA VAL A 158 -1.84 -3.03 -1.50
C VAL A 158 -0.81 -2.37 -0.61
N CYS A 159 -1.23 -1.43 0.22
CA CYS A 159 -0.35 -0.71 1.13
C CYS A 159 -0.78 -1.00 2.57
N ASP A 160 0.09 -1.63 3.36
CA ASP A 160 -0.02 -1.58 4.82
C ASP A 160 0.77 -0.38 5.32
N VAL A 161 0.06 0.69 5.68
CA VAL A 161 0.64 2.00 6.02
C VAL A 161 1.63 1.85 7.16
N GLY A 162 2.87 2.30 6.93
CA GLY A 162 3.95 2.20 7.92
C GLY A 162 4.67 0.84 7.94
N HIS A 163 4.29 -0.11 7.09
CA HIS A 163 4.83 -1.47 7.13
C HIS A 163 5.36 -1.95 5.78
N CYS A 164 4.51 -2.09 4.76
CA CYS A 164 4.91 -2.59 3.45
C CYS A 164 3.95 -2.25 2.32
N PHE A 165 4.42 -2.40 1.08
CA PHE A 165 3.61 -2.45 -0.13
C PHE A 165 3.65 -3.84 -0.75
N GLU A 166 2.55 -4.27 -1.36
CA GLU A 166 2.50 -5.44 -2.25
C GLU A 166 2.12 -5.00 -3.65
N PHE A 167 2.85 -5.49 -4.64
CA PHE A 167 2.66 -5.14 -6.05
C PHE A 167 2.19 -6.35 -6.85
N TYR A 168 1.12 -6.15 -7.62
CA TYR A 168 0.59 -7.15 -8.54
C TYR A 168 0.42 -6.53 -9.92
N ALA A 169 0.88 -7.20 -10.96
CA ALA A 169 0.86 -6.68 -12.33
C ALA A 169 0.03 -7.55 -13.28
N ASP A 170 -0.69 -6.92 -14.20
CA ASP A 170 -1.29 -7.53 -15.38
C ASP A 170 -0.98 -6.67 -16.61
N PHE A 171 0.17 -6.93 -17.23
CA PHE A 171 0.59 -6.22 -18.44
C PHE A 171 -0.20 -6.62 -19.70
N THR A 172 -1.02 -7.68 -19.63
CA THR A 172 -1.89 -8.07 -20.76
C THR A 172 -3.04 -7.09 -20.97
N GLY A 173 -3.33 -6.25 -19.97
CA GLY A 173 -4.43 -5.28 -20.00
C GLY A 173 -5.81 -5.93 -20.04
N GLN A 174 -5.94 -7.19 -19.61
CA GLN A 174 -7.23 -7.91 -19.59
C GLN A 174 -7.94 -7.85 -18.24
N GLY A 175 -7.23 -7.47 -17.17
CA GLY A 175 -7.78 -7.39 -15.82
C GLY A 175 -8.11 -8.75 -15.21
N LYS A 176 -7.46 -9.81 -15.69
CA LYS A 176 -7.77 -11.20 -15.32
C LYS A 176 -6.70 -11.82 -14.44
N ASN A 177 -5.44 -11.43 -14.64
CA ASN A 177 -4.30 -12.18 -14.13
C ASN A 177 -3.28 -11.28 -13.45
N TYR A 178 -3.71 -10.55 -12.42
CA TYR A 178 -2.77 -9.80 -11.58
C TYR A 178 -1.87 -10.77 -10.79
N VAL A 179 -0.61 -10.88 -11.21
CA VAL A 179 0.40 -11.75 -10.60
C VAL A 179 1.37 -10.93 -9.76
N GLN A 180 1.99 -11.58 -8.76
CA GLN A 180 3.02 -10.95 -7.93
C GLN A 180 4.16 -10.39 -8.79
N PHE A 181 4.49 -9.11 -8.61
CA PHE A 181 5.51 -8.41 -9.39
C PHE A 181 6.60 -7.81 -8.50
N PRO A 182 7.90 -7.93 -8.83
CA PRO A 182 8.43 -8.56 -10.05
C PRO A 182 8.36 -10.09 -10.04
N ASP A 183 8.29 -10.68 -8.84
CA ASP A 183 8.30 -12.12 -8.62
C ASP A 183 7.70 -12.45 -7.24
N ARG A 184 7.59 -13.76 -6.95
CA ARG A 184 6.98 -14.26 -5.70
C ARG A 184 7.75 -13.95 -4.43
N GLN A 185 9.03 -13.59 -4.52
CA GLN A 185 9.91 -13.32 -3.39
C GLN A 185 9.96 -11.82 -3.07
N SER A 186 9.93 -10.97 -4.09
CA SER A 186 10.15 -9.53 -3.96
C SER A 186 8.93 -8.65 -4.28
N TYR A 187 7.74 -9.25 -4.43
CA TYR A 187 6.50 -8.49 -4.61
C TYR A 187 6.06 -7.68 -3.39
N ARG A 188 6.50 -8.10 -2.20
CA ARG A 188 6.27 -7.40 -0.96
C ARG A 188 7.51 -6.59 -0.60
N VAL A 189 7.35 -5.27 -0.55
CA VAL A 189 8.39 -4.30 -0.29
C VAL A 189 8.15 -3.69 1.09
N TYR A 190 9.02 -3.98 2.04
CA TYR A 190 8.98 -3.38 3.36
C TYR A 190 9.59 -1.98 3.35
N LEU A 191 9.26 -1.15 4.34
CA LEU A 191 9.84 0.19 4.44
C LEU A 191 11.37 0.17 4.47
N ASP A 192 11.96 -0.83 5.13
CA ASP A 192 13.42 -0.95 5.25
C ASP A 192 14.10 -1.22 3.88
N ASP A 193 13.37 -1.83 2.92
CA ASP A 193 13.86 -2.09 1.57
C ASP A 193 13.97 -0.81 0.74
N LEU A 194 13.26 0.27 1.14
CA LEU A 194 13.34 1.57 0.48
C LEU A 194 14.72 2.20 0.57
N ARG A 195 15.69 1.61 1.28
CA ARG A 195 17.11 1.98 1.25
C ARG A 195 17.77 1.65 -0.09
N ASP A 196 17.28 0.64 -0.81
CA ASP A 196 17.78 0.30 -2.14
C ASP A 196 17.35 1.33 -3.20
N PRO A 197 18.29 2.07 -3.82
CA PRO A 197 17.95 3.00 -4.90
C PRO A 197 17.35 2.31 -6.14
N GLY A 198 17.74 1.07 -6.45
CA GLY A 198 17.20 0.33 -7.59
C GLY A 198 15.72 0.00 -7.39
N LEU A 199 15.36 -0.39 -6.17
CA LEU A 199 13.97 -0.54 -5.77
C LEU A 199 13.19 0.77 -5.89
N ARG A 200 13.70 1.89 -5.36
CA ARG A 200 13.03 3.19 -5.47
C ARG A 200 12.80 3.58 -6.93
N GLN A 201 13.78 3.37 -7.81
CA GLN A 201 13.63 3.62 -9.25
C GLN A 201 12.51 2.77 -9.88
N ARG A 202 12.39 1.50 -9.50
CA ARG A 202 11.28 0.64 -9.93
C ARG A 202 9.93 1.19 -9.46
N LEU A 203 9.85 1.65 -8.22
CA LEU A 203 8.62 2.27 -7.68
C LEU A 203 8.27 3.55 -8.44
N THR A 204 9.25 4.39 -8.78
CA THR A 204 9.07 5.55 -9.67
C THR A 204 8.48 5.12 -11.02
N ALA A 205 9.01 4.06 -11.62
CA ALA A 205 8.51 3.53 -12.90
C ALA A 205 7.06 3.01 -12.80
N ILE A 206 6.70 2.30 -11.72
CA ILE A 206 5.30 1.87 -11.47
C ILE A 206 4.34 3.07 -11.48
N TRP A 207 4.75 4.18 -10.86
CA TRP A 207 3.92 5.39 -10.81
C TRP A 207 3.84 6.10 -12.16
N ALA A 208 4.99 6.33 -12.80
CA ALA A 208 5.10 7.25 -13.94
C ALA A 208 4.93 6.58 -15.30
N GLU A 209 5.56 5.42 -15.49
CA GLU A 209 5.62 4.71 -16.78
C GLU A 209 5.52 3.19 -16.57
N PRO A 210 4.39 2.70 -16.06
CA PRO A 210 4.23 1.32 -15.60
C PRO A 210 4.48 0.27 -16.69
N LEU A 211 4.14 0.57 -17.94
CA LEU A 211 4.33 -0.34 -19.07
C LEU A 211 5.80 -0.48 -19.49
N SER A 212 6.71 0.39 -19.02
CA SER A 212 8.16 0.20 -19.21
C SER A 212 8.70 -1.02 -18.47
N LEU A 213 7.94 -1.53 -17.49
CA LEU A 213 8.31 -2.68 -16.66
C LEU A 213 7.79 -4.02 -17.22
N ASP A 214 7.11 -4.01 -18.37
CA ASP A 214 6.61 -5.22 -19.02
C ASP A 214 7.77 -6.07 -19.57
N PRO A 215 8.00 -7.29 -19.05
CA PRO A 215 9.09 -8.16 -19.50
C PRO A 215 8.98 -8.61 -20.97
N ALA A 216 7.81 -8.48 -21.59
CA ALA A 216 7.58 -8.87 -22.97
C ALA A 216 7.97 -7.79 -24.01
N ARG A 217 8.46 -6.63 -23.55
CA ARG A 217 8.92 -5.52 -24.40
C ARG A 217 10.39 -5.55 -24.71
#